data_AF-A0A7S2KX78-F1
#
_entry.id   AF-A0A7S2KX78-F1
#
_cell.length_a   1.000
_cell.length_b   1.000
_cell.length_c   1.000
_cell.angle_alpha   90.00
_cell.angle_beta   90.00
_cell.angle_gamma   90.00
#
_symmetry.space_group_name_H-M   'P 1'
#
loop_
_entity.id
_entity.type
_entity.pdbx_description
1 polymer ?
#
loop_
_entity_poly.entity_id
_entity_poly.type
_entity_poly.pdbx_seq_one_letter_code
_entity_poly.pdbx_strand_id
1 'polypeptide(L)'
;VLSALSQFVYLCKFFVWEIGYMRSIDIIVDRAGFYETWGCLVWVPSVYTLHTRLLVRSPSGLSWTAAGAIFAVGLLGVLLNFWADNQRMVFREREGKCSIWGREPKYIRASYKALNAKTGAVET
;
A
#
# COMPACT_ATOMS: atom_id res chain seq x y z
N VAL A 1 -20.77 10.58 3.87
CA VAL A 1 -19.84 10.89 4.99
C VAL A 1 -18.81 9.78 5.20
N LEU A 2 -19.21 8.56 5.58
CA LEU A 2 -18.28 7.45 5.86
C LEU A 2 -17.31 7.16 4.70
N SER A 3 -17.79 7.19 3.46
CA SER A 3 -16.95 7.06 2.25
C SER A 3 -15.80 8.07 2.19
N ALA A 4 -16.10 9.36 2.43
CA ALA A 4 -15.10 10.42 2.41
C ALA A 4 -14.11 10.28 3.59
N LEU A 5 -14.61 9.87 4.76
CA LEU A 5 -13.76 9.57 5.90
C LEU A 5 -12.81 8.40 5.62
N SER A 6 -13.27 7.33 4.97
CA SER A 6 -12.41 6.22 4.56
C SER A 6 -11.27 6.68 3.64
N GLN A 7 -11.59 7.48 2.63
CA GLN A 7 -10.58 8.06 1.73
C GLN A 7 -9.57 8.93 2.50
N PHE A 8 -10.06 9.78 3.38
CA PHE A 8 -9.21 10.65 4.19
C PHE A 8 -8.27 9.86 5.10
N VAL A 9 -8.78 8.87 5.83
CA VAL A 9 -7.96 8.00 6.70
C VAL A 9 -6.90 7.26 5.88
N TYR A 10 -7.27 6.76 4.70
CA TYR A 10 -6.32 6.09 3.80
C TYR A 10 -5.21 7.03 3.32
N LEU A 11 -5.54 8.28 2.97
CA LEU A 11 -4.56 9.29 2.59
C LEU A 11 -3.64 9.67 3.77
N CYS A 12 -4.19 9.88 4.96
CA CYS A 12 -3.37 10.12 6.16
C CYS A 12 -2.40 8.97 6.42
N LYS A 13 -2.87 7.72 6.30
CA LYS A 13 -2.04 6.52 6.43
C LYS A 13 -0.89 6.52 5.41
N PHE A 14 -1.16 6.91 4.16
CA PHE A 14 -0.16 6.99 3.11
C PHE A 14 0.99 7.93 3.51
N PHE A 15 0.67 9.14 3.98
CA PHE A 15 1.69 10.10 4.41
C PHE A 15 2.45 9.67 5.68
N VAL A 16 1.79 9.00 6.62
CA VAL A 16 2.47 8.41 7.79
C VAL A 16 3.49 7.34 7.37
N TRP A 17 3.23 6.64 6.26
CA TRP A 17 4.08 5.56 5.73
C TRP A 17 4.89 5.97 4.49
N GLU A 18 5.16 7.26 4.30
CA GLU A 18 5.78 7.78 3.09
C GLU A 18 7.12 7.09 2.76
N ILE A 19 7.92 6.75 3.77
CA ILE A 19 9.22 6.07 3.58
C ILE A 19 9.06 4.72 2.88
N GLY A 20 7.96 4.00 3.16
CA GLY A 20 7.70 2.73 2.50
C GLY A 20 7.34 2.89 1.03
N TYR A 21 6.66 3.99 0.68
CA TYR A 21 6.34 4.33 -0.70
C TYR A 21 7.62 4.62 -1.52
N MET A 22 8.66 5.20 -0.92
CA MET A 22 9.95 5.42 -1.61
C MET A 22 10.64 4.11 -2.05
N ARG A 23 10.18 2.95 -1.57
CA ARG A 23 10.68 1.62 -1.95
C ARG A 23 9.76 0.92 -2.97
N SER A 24 8.74 1.60 -3.50
CA SER A 24 7.83 1.05 -4.52
C SER A 24 8.49 1.01 -5.90
N ILE A 25 7.98 0.14 -6.76
CA ILE A 25 8.49 -0.09 -8.14
C ILE A 25 8.47 1.21 -8.95
N ASP A 26 7.39 1.97 -8.84
CA ASP A 26 7.17 3.25 -9.50
C ASP A 26 8.31 4.26 -9.24
N ILE A 27 8.95 4.17 -8.07
CA ILE A 27 10.06 5.04 -7.67
C ILE A 27 11.43 4.44 -8.03
N ILE A 28 11.61 3.13 -7.83
CA ILE A 28 12.96 2.51 -7.92
C ILE A 28 13.35 2.05 -9.32
N VAL A 29 12.38 1.68 -10.16
CA VAL A 29 12.62 1.05 -11.47
C VAL A 29 12.03 1.88 -12.60
N ASP A 30 10.84 2.44 -12.39
CA ASP A 30 10.12 3.11 -13.45
C ASP A 30 10.65 4.52 -13.71
N ARG A 31 10.64 4.91 -14.99
CA ARG A 31 11.10 6.24 -15.43
C ARG A 31 9.90 7.18 -15.50
N ALA A 32 10.04 8.36 -14.92
CA ALA A 32 9.02 9.39 -15.00
C ALA A 32 8.72 9.76 -16.46
N GLY A 33 7.53 9.38 -16.92
CA GLY A 33 7.03 9.63 -18.27
C GLY A 33 5.56 10.03 -18.26
N PHE A 34 4.95 10.11 -19.45
CA PHE A 34 3.54 10.50 -19.59
C PHE A 34 2.61 9.59 -18.77
N TYR A 35 2.82 8.27 -18.82
CA TYR A 35 1.98 7.30 -18.12
C TYR A 35 1.96 7.54 -16.61
N GLU A 36 3.13 7.63 -15.96
CA GLU A 36 3.24 7.89 -14.53
C GLU A 36 2.64 9.24 -14.14
N THR A 37 2.95 10.28 -14.92
CA THR A 37 2.51 11.64 -14.62
C THR A 37 0.98 11.78 -14.76
N TRP A 38 0.41 11.24 -15.84
CA TRP A 38 -1.03 11.23 -16.07
C TRP A 38 -1.76 10.34 -15.05
N GLY A 39 -1.15 9.21 -14.67
CA GLY A 39 -1.64 8.31 -13.64
C GLY A 39 -1.87 9.04 -12.32
N CYS A 40 -0.84 9.73 -11.83
CA CYS A 40 -0.88 10.44 -10.56
C CYS A 40 -1.78 11.69 -10.59
N LEU A 41 -1.75 12.47 -11.68
CA LEU A 41 -2.46 13.76 -11.75
C LEU A 41 -3.91 13.66 -12.18
N VAL A 42 -4.27 12.69 -13.02
CA VAL A 42 -5.60 12.61 -13.64
C VAL A 42 -6.32 11.35 -13.21
N TRP A 43 -5.72 10.18 -13.42
CA TRP A 43 -6.40 8.91 -13.21
C TRP A 43 -6.78 8.67 -11.75
N VAL A 44 -5.79 8.73 -10.84
CA VAL A 44 -6.02 8.49 -9.41
C VAL A 44 -7.09 9.43 -8.84
N PRO A 45 -6.99 10.77 -8.95
CA PRO A 45 -8.01 11.66 -8.37
C PRO A 45 -9.37 11.53 -9.05
N SER A 46 -9.44 11.18 -10.35
CA SER A 46 -10.72 11.04 -11.05
C SER A 46 -11.46 9.76 -10.69
N VAL A 47 -10.75 8.62 -10.69
CA VAL A 47 -11.36 7.30 -10.50
C VAL A 47 -11.57 7.02 -9.02
N TYR A 48 -10.60 7.33 -8.16
CA TYR A 48 -10.67 6.95 -6.75
C TYR A 48 -11.67 7.80 -5.98
N THR A 49 -12.04 8.99 -6.49
CA THR A 49 -13.09 9.82 -5.89
C THR A 49 -14.50 9.51 -6.42
N LEU A 50 -14.62 8.67 -7.45
CA LEU A 50 -15.87 8.42 -8.16
C LEU A 50 -16.98 7.92 -7.23
N HIS A 51 -16.68 6.97 -6.35
CA HIS A 51 -17.67 6.39 -5.44
C HIS A 51 -18.22 7.43 -4.45
N THR A 52 -17.36 8.26 -3.85
CA THR A 52 -17.80 9.38 -3.00
C THR A 52 -18.64 10.39 -3.79
N ARG A 53 -18.25 10.69 -5.03
CA ARG A 53 -19.01 11.60 -5.91
C ARG A 53 -20.38 11.04 -6.28
N LEU A 54 -20.48 9.76 -6.58
CA LEU A 54 -21.76 9.10 -6.89
C LEU A 54 -22.70 9.13 -5.70
N LEU A 55 -22.20 8.86 -4.49
CA LEU A 55 -23.00 8.85 -3.27
C LEU A 55 -23.58 10.22 -2.88
N VAL A 56 -23.00 11.32 -3.38
CA VAL A 56 -23.56 12.67 -3.21
C VAL A 56 -24.81 12.87 -4.07
N ARG A 57 -24.80 12.35 -5.31
CA ARG A 57 -25.94 12.49 -6.24
C ARG A 57 -27.01 11.44 -6.04
N SER A 58 -26.60 10.22 -5.70
CA SER A 58 -27.48 9.07 -5.52
C SER A 58 -27.21 8.48 -4.13
N PRO A 59 -27.95 8.93 -3.09
CA PRO A 59 -27.83 8.38 -1.76
C PRO A 59 -28.05 6.86 -1.80
N SER A 60 -27.19 6.11 -1.12
CA SER A 60 -27.22 4.65 -1.21
C SER A 60 -28.40 3.99 -0.50
N GLY A 61 -29.11 4.73 0.37
CA GLY A 61 -30.23 4.20 1.16
C GLY A 61 -29.85 3.15 2.21
N LEU A 62 -28.55 2.91 2.44
CA LEU A 62 -28.10 1.98 3.48
C LEU A 62 -28.46 2.50 4.87
N SER A 63 -28.85 1.59 5.76
CA SER A 63 -28.95 1.89 7.18
C SER A 63 -27.59 2.29 7.74
N TRP A 64 -27.60 3.11 8.79
CA TRP A 64 -26.37 3.52 9.49
C TRP A 64 -25.57 2.32 10.01
N THR A 65 -26.25 1.24 10.41
CA THR A 65 -25.60 0.01 10.87
C THR A 65 -24.86 -0.69 9.75
N ALA A 66 -25.48 -0.87 8.58
CA ALA A 66 -24.86 -1.50 7.43
C ALA A 66 -23.69 -0.65 6.89
N ALA A 67 -23.88 0.67 6.79
CA ALA A 67 -22.83 1.59 6.37
C ALA A 67 -21.64 1.61 7.35
N GLY A 68 -21.92 1.56 8.66
CA GLY A 68 -20.90 1.47 9.70
C GLY A 68 -20.12 0.15 9.66
N ALA A 69 -20.79 -0.98 9.40
CA ALA A 69 -20.14 -2.28 9.25
C ALA A 69 -19.17 -2.29 8.05
N ILE A 70 -19.59 -1.77 6.90
CA ILE A 70 -18.72 -1.65 5.70
C ILE A 70 -17.51 -0.77 6.00
N PHE A 71 -17.72 0.36 6.67
CA PHE A 71 -16.63 1.25 7.09
C PHE A 71 -15.63 0.54 8.01
N ALA A 72 -16.12 -0.20 9.00
CA ALA A 72 -15.28 -0.94 9.95
C ALA A 72 -14.44 -2.02 9.25
N VAL A 73 -15.04 -2.79 8.33
CA VAL A 73 -14.31 -3.79 7.53
C VAL A 73 -13.23 -3.13 6.68
N GLY A 74 -13.54 -2.00 6.04
CA GLY A 74 -12.56 -1.25 5.25
C GLY A 74 -11.38 -0.76 6.10
N LEU A 75 -11.66 -0.21 7.28
CA LEU A 75 -10.62 0.26 8.19
C LEU A 75 -9.74 -0.90 8.70
N LEU A 76 -10.34 -2.02 9.07
CA LEU A 76 -9.61 -3.23 9.47
C LEU A 76 -8.68 -3.72 8.35
N GLY A 77 -9.16 -3.72 7.10
CA GLY A 77 -8.33 -4.07 5.94
C GLY A 77 -7.09 -3.18 5.81
N VAL A 78 -7.26 -1.86 5.96
CA VAL A 78 -6.13 -0.90 5.92
C VAL A 78 -5.15 -1.14 7.07
N LEU A 79 -5.64 -1.38 8.29
CA LEU A 79 -4.82 -1.63 9.47
C LEU A 79 -4.03 -2.93 9.34
N LEU A 80 -4.67 -4.02 8.90
CA LEU A 80 -4.01 -5.31 8.71
C LEU A 80 -2.94 -5.25 7.63
N ASN A 81 -3.22 -4.57 6.51
CA ASN A 81 -2.25 -4.36 5.44
C ASN A 81 -1.04 -3.56 5.95
N PHE A 82 -1.29 -2.44 6.65
CA PHE A 82 -0.23 -1.62 7.23
C PHE A 82 0.62 -2.40 8.24
N TRP A 83 -0.02 -3.21 9.07
CA TRP A 83 0.68 -4.02 10.06
C TRP A 83 1.54 -5.11 9.42
N ALA A 84 1.05 -5.77 8.36
CA ALA A 84 1.82 -6.75 7.60
C ALA A 84 3.04 -6.10 6.92
N ASP A 85 2.88 -4.91 6.34
CA ASP A 85 4.00 -4.17 5.76
C ASP A 85 5.05 -3.77 6.80
N ASN A 86 4.61 -3.29 7.97
CA ASN A 86 5.51 -2.96 9.06
C ASN A 86 6.29 -4.20 9.55
N GLN A 87 5.63 -5.36 9.69
CA GLN A 87 6.30 -6.61 10.04
C GLN A 87 7.37 -6.99 9.02
N ARG A 88 7.04 -6.88 7.72
CA ARG A 88 7.98 -7.16 6.62
C ARG A 88 9.18 -6.21 6.66
N MET A 89 8.97 -4.93 6.92
CA MET A 89 10.06 -3.94 7.03
C MET A 89 10.96 -4.25 8.21
N VAL A 90 10.40 -4.41 9.41
CA VAL A 90 11.17 -4.71 10.64
C VAL A 90 11.93 -6.03 10.49
N PHE A 91 11.31 -7.05 9.90
CA PHE A 91 11.97 -8.32 9.62
C PHE A 91 13.21 -8.15 8.73
N ARG A 92 13.10 -7.37 7.65
CA ARG A 92 14.21 -7.12 6.73
C ARG A 92 15.31 -6.28 7.36
N GLU A 93 14.96 -5.24 8.12
CA GLU A 93 15.92 -4.35 8.79
C GLU A 93 16.67 -5.03 9.94
N ARG A 94 16.07 -6.06 10.55
CA ARG A 94 16.69 -6.86 11.62
C ARG A 94 17.35 -8.15 11.10
N GLU A 95 17.39 -8.37 9.78
CA GLU A 95 17.90 -9.61 9.18
C GLU A 95 17.28 -10.89 9.78
N GLY A 96 15.98 -10.85 10.12
CA GLY A 96 15.27 -11.94 10.76
C GLY A 96 15.43 -12.04 12.29
N LYS A 97 16.24 -11.19 12.93
CA LYS A 97 16.37 -11.10 14.40
C LYS A 97 15.25 -10.25 15.01
N CYS A 98 14.00 -10.65 14.81
CA CYS A 98 12.84 -10.02 15.43
C CYS A 98 11.85 -11.09 15.91
N SER A 99 10.91 -10.71 16.79
CA SER A 99 9.81 -11.59 17.16
C SER A 99 8.56 -11.18 16.38
N ILE A 100 7.96 -12.12 15.65
CA ILE A 100 6.69 -11.94 14.94
C ILE A 100 5.64 -12.72 15.72
N TRP A 101 4.68 -12.04 16.33
CA TRP A 101 3.63 -12.63 17.18
C TRP A 101 4.19 -13.47 18.34
N GLY A 102 5.27 -13.01 18.98
CA GLY A 102 5.87 -13.70 20.13
C GLY A 102 6.67 -14.95 19.76
N ARG A 103 6.91 -15.20 18.47
CA ARG A 103 7.69 -16.35 17.99
C ARG A 103 8.82 -15.89 17.07
N GLU A 104 9.85 -16.74 16.96
CA GLU A 104 10.89 -16.54 15.96
C GLU A 104 10.31 -16.71 14.54
N PRO A 105 10.66 -15.79 13.61
CA PRO A 105 10.12 -15.81 12.26
C PRO A 105 10.64 -17.02 11.50
N LYS A 106 9.75 -17.71 10.78
CA LYS A 106 10.12 -18.73 9.80
C LYS A 106 10.26 -18.06 8.43
N TYR A 107 11.41 -18.18 7.80
CA TYR A 107 11.68 -17.54 6.51
C TYR A 107 12.60 -18.38 5.62
N ILE A 108 12.62 -18.06 4.34
CA ILE A 108 13.47 -18.69 3.33
C ILE A 108 14.53 -17.66 2.91
N ARG A 109 15.80 -18.06 2.92
CA ARG A 109 16.89 -17.24 2.37
C ARG A 109 17.03 -17.55 0.88
N ALA A 110 16.58 -16.63 0.03
CA ALA A 110 16.74 -16.75 -1.41
C ALA A 110 18.22 -16.53 -1.80
N SER A 111 18.76 -17.42 -2.63
CA SER A 111 20.02 -17.22 -3.34
C SER A 111 19.68 -16.74 -4.74
N TYR A 112 20.27 -15.62 -5.17
CA TYR A 112 20.12 -15.14 -6.54
C TYR A 112 21.49 -15.03 -7.19
N LYS A 113 21.52 -15.09 -8.51
CA LYS A 113 22.70 -14.79 -9.32
C LYS A 113 22.38 -13.52 -10.10
N ALA A 114 23.06 -12.43 -9.80
CA ALA A 114 22.90 -11.16 -10.49
C ALA A 114 23.77 -11.15 -11.75
N LEU A 115 23.20 -10.70 -12.86
CA LEU A 115 23.97 -10.48 -14.09
C LEU A 115 24.55 -9.07 -14.02
N ASN A 116 25.87 -8.95 -14.03
CA ASN A 116 26.52 -7.66 -14.02
C ASN A 116 26.29 -6.98 -15.38
N ALA A 117 25.51 -5.91 -15.39
CA ALA A 117 25.08 -5.22 -16.62
C ALA A 117 26.23 -4.66 -17.47
N LYS A 118 27.43 -4.46 -16.88
CA LYS A 118 28.61 -3.93 -17.59
C LYS A 118 29.53 -5.01 -18.16
N THR A 119 29.64 -6.16 -17.48
CA THR A 119 30.61 -7.22 -17.82
C THR A 119 29.94 -8.48 -18.36
N GLY A 120 28.63 -8.61 -18.25
CA GLY A 120 27.88 -9.83 -18.61
C GLY A 120 28.19 -11.03 -17.71
N ALA A 121 29.02 -10.86 -16.68
CA ALA A 121 29.39 -11.91 -15.75
C ALA A 121 28.24 -12.18 -14.77
N VAL A 122 28.07 -13.45 -14.40
CA VAL A 122 27.07 -13.89 -13.42
C VAL A 122 27.73 -13.89 -12.04
N GLU A 123 27.38 -12.94 -11.20
CA GLU A 123 27.87 -12.80 -9.83
C GLU A 123 26.81 -13.34 -8.85
N THR A 124 27.26 -14.10 -7.85
CA THR A 124 26.42 -14.63 -6.75
C THR A 124 26.34 -13.67 -5.58
#